data_AF-A0A212PDJ7-F1
#
_entry.id   AF-A0A212PDJ7-F1
#
_cell.length_a   1.000
_cell.length_b   1.000
_cell.length_c   1.000
_cell.angle_alpha   90.00
_cell.angle_beta   90.00
_cell.angle_gamma   90.00
#
_symmetry.space_group_name_H-M   'P 1'
#
loop_
_entity.id
_entity.type
_entity.pdbx_description
1 polymer ?
#
loop_
_entity_poly.entity_id
_entity_poly.type
_entity_poly.pdbx_seq_one_letter_code
_entity_poly.pdbx_strand_id
1 'polypeptide(L)'
;MSIAEGRIAPSGLFRLTGYDQYDYCDYRVGDYPSLEIAIREARSRALTPNAVPSSFSDIFFVYDHLGVCRYRVTHDELMETGASGAP
;
A
#
# COMPACT_ATOMS: atom_id res chain seq x y z
N MET A 1 -10.13 17.98 2.97
CA MET A 1 -9.97 16.91 1.97
C MET A 1 -10.75 15.71 2.48
N SER A 2 -11.85 15.34 1.82
CA SER A 2 -12.66 14.20 2.25
C SER A 2 -11.89 12.92 1.96
N ILE A 3 -11.77 12.04 2.95
CA ILE A 3 -11.02 10.77 2.92
C ILE A 3 -11.40 9.89 1.70
N ALA A 4 -12.57 10.13 1.10
CA ALA A 4 -13.03 9.48 -0.13
C ALA A 4 -12.20 9.78 -1.39
N GLU A 5 -11.64 10.99 -1.57
CA GLU A 5 -10.90 11.33 -2.80
C GLU A 5 -9.55 10.61 -2.91
N GLY A 6 -8.94 10.28 -1.77
CA GLY A 6 -7.68 9.53 -1.72
C GLY A 6 -7.83 8.06 -2.13
N ARG A 7 -9.05 7.51 -2.06
CA ARG A 7 -9.32 6.07 -2.19
C ARG A 7 -9.91 5.66 -3.52
N ILE A 8 -10.12 6.58 -4.46
CA ILE A 8 -10.66 6.28 -5.80
C ILE A 8 -9.55 6.42 -6.84
N ALA A 9 -9.24 5.34 -7.57
CA ALA A 9 -8.29 5.39 -8.66
C ALA A 9 -8.89 6.06 -9.92
N PRO A 10 -8.08 6.63 -10.82
CA PRO A 10 -8.56 7.01 -12.14
C PRO A 10 -9.08 5.79 -12.90
N SER A 11 -10.04 6.01 -13.82
CA SER A 11 -10.61 4.93 -14.63
C SER A 11 -9.53 4.11 -15.36
N GLY A 12 -9.61 2.79 -15.26
CA GLY A 12 -8.64 1.86 -15.84
C GLY A 12 -7.32 1.73 -15.08
N LEU A 13 -7.16 2.41 -13.95
CA LEU A 13 -5.98 2.32 -13.08
C LEU A 13 -6.33 1.75 -11.70
N PHE A 14 -5.28 1.43 -10.96
CA PHE A 14 -5.31 1.01 -9.56
C PHE A 14 -4.48 1.98 -8.74
N ARG A 15 -5.03 2.48 -7.63
CA ARG A 15 -4.36 3.44 -6.76
C ARG A 15 -3.75 2.73 -5.57
N LEU A 16 -2.47 2.92 -5.34
CA LEU A 16 -1.79 2.53 -4.11
C LEU A 16 -1.77 3.71 -3.14
N THR A 17 -2.21 3.48 -1.92
CA THR A 17 -2.07 4.40 -0.79
C THR A 17 -1.32 3.72 0.34
N GLY A 18 -0.52 4.50 1.07
CA GLY A 18 0.00 4.11 2.37
C GLY A 18 -0.83 4.77 3.46
N TYR A 19 -0.91 4.12 4.61
CA TYR A 19 -1.50 4.65 5.83
C TYR A 19 -0.46 4.64 6.93
N ASP A 20 -0.06 5.83 7.35
CA ASP A 20 0.82 5.99 8.51
C ASP A 20 -0.02 5.85 9.77
N GLN A 21 0.23 4.80 10.55
CA GLN A 21 -0.55 4.51 11.76
C GLN A 21 -0.25 5.45 12.94
N TYR A 22 0.81 6.26 12.87
CA TYR A 22 1.22 7.17 13.95
C TYR A 22 0.67 8.57 13.72
N ASP A 23 0.71 9.06 12.48
CA ASP A 23 0.10 10.31 12.05
C ASP A 23 -1.39 10.13 11.66
N TYR A 24 -1.89 8.89 11.67
CA TYR A 24 -3.25 8.51 11.27
C TYR A 24 -3.63 9.06 9.89
N CYS A 25 -2.67 9.16 8.99
CA CYS A 25 -2.85 9.83 7.71
C CYS A 25 -2.71 8.86 6.53
N ASP A 26 -3.67 8.94 5.61
CA ASP A 26 -3.57 8.31 4.30
C ASP A 26 -2.68 9.17 3.38
N TYR A 27 -1.71 8.58 2.71
CA TYR A 27 -0.90 9.24 1.69
C TYR A 27 -0.93 8.46 0.37
N ARG A 28 -0.92 9.19 -0.75
CA ARG A 28 -0.90 8.59 -2.08
C ARG A 28 0.52 8.15 -2.43
N VAL A 29 0.66 6.89 -2.83
CA VAL A 29 1.93 6.36 -3.35
C VAL A 29 2.01 6.52 -4.86
N GLY A 30 0.96 6.12 -5.57
CA GLY A 30 0.93 6.17 -7.04
C GLY A 30 -0.29 5.49 -7.64
N ASP A 31 -0.50 5.69 -8.94
CA ASP A 31 -1.50 4.98 -9.72
C ASP A 31 -0.81 4.07 -10.75
N TYR A 32 -1.34 2.86 -10.94
CA TYR A 32 -0.73 1.80 -11.72
C TYR A 32 -1.70 1.24 -12.75
N PRO A 33 -1.22 0.78 -13.92
CA PRO A 33 -2.07 0.29 -15.00
C PRO A 33 -2.67 -1.10 -14.75
N SER A 34 -2.19 -1.83 -13.74
CA SER A 34 -2.72 -3.15 -13.39
C SER A 34 -2.63 -3.42 -11.89
N LEU A 35 -3.54 -4.28 -11.41
CA LEU A 35 -3.59 -4.70 -10.02
C LEU A 35 -2.30 -5.42 -9.61
N GLU A 36 -1.75 -6.28 -10.48
CA GLU A 36 -0.53 -7.03 -10.20
C GLU A 36 0.67 -6.09 -9.96
N ILE A 37 0.83 -5.04 -10.77
CA ILE A 37 1.90 -4.06 -10.58
C ILE A 37 1.69 -3.31 -9.27
N ALA A 38 0.47 -2.85 -8.98
CA ALA A 38 0.17 -2.17 -7.74
C ALA A 38 0.45 -3.05 -6.50
N ILE A 39 0.10 -4.34 -6.55
CA ILE A 39 0.38 -5.31 -5.47
C ILE A 39 1.89 -5.51 -5.30
N ARG A 40 2.65 -5.67 -6.38
CA ARG A 40 4.10 -5.84 -6.32
C ARG A 40 4.77 -4.65 -5.66
N GLU A 41 4.36 -3.44 -6.01
CA GLU A 41 4.87 -2.20 -5.42
C GLU A 41 4.47 -2.07 -3.94
N ALA A 42 3.22 -2.39 -3.59
CA ALA A 42 2.75 -2.39 -2.21
C ALA A 42 3.60 -3.33 -1.34
N ARG A 43 3.87 -4.55 -1.82
CA ARG A 43 4.72 -5.53 -1.13
C ARG A 43 6.16 -5.06 -1.02
N SER A 44 6.73 -4.53 -2.10
CA SER A 44 8.11 -4.03 -2.10
C SER A 44 8.30 -2.91 -1.08
N ARG A 45 7.33 -2.00 -0.96
CA ARG A 45 7.36 -0.94 0.05
C ARG A 45 7.15 -1.46 1.46
N ALA A 46 6.19 -2.36 1.65
CA ALA A 46 5.97 -3.00 2.95
C ALA A 46 7.19 -3.80 3.44
N LEU A 47 8.01 -4.36 2.54
CA LEU A 47 9.26 -5.06 2.89
C LEU A 47 10.46 -4.14 3.07
N THR A 48 10.39 -2.89 2.62
CA THR A 48 11.54 -1.98 2.73
C THR A 48 11.65 -1.52 4.18
N PRO A 49 12.72 -1.89 4.91
CA PRO A 49 12.92 -1.37 6.25
C PRO A 49 13.20 0.13 6.12
N ASN A 50 12.27 0.95 6.61
CA ASN A 50 12.51 2.38 6.68
C ASN A 50 13.71 2.62 7.60
N ALA A 51 14.64 3.48 7.17
CA ALA A 51 15.78 3.92 8.00
C ALA A 51 15.35 4.71 9.25
N VAL A 52 14.04 4.97 9.39
CA VAL A 52 13.42 5.67 10.51
C VAL A 52 12.59 4.65 11.33
N PRO A 53 12.90 4.45 12.63
CA PRO A 53 12.22 3.47 13.48
C PRO A 53 10.70 3.65 13.65
N SER A 54 10.13 4.78 13.21
CA SER A 54 8.71 5.11 13.33
C SER A 54 7.82 4.54 12.22
N SER A 55 8.36 3.96 11.15
CA SER A 55 7.56 3.58 9.97
C SER A 55 7.55 2.08 9.66
N PHE A 56 7.74 1.22 10.68
CA PHE A 56 7.64 -0.24 10.55
C PHE A 56 6.20 -0.77 10.32
N SER A 57 5.22 0.12 10.18
CA SER A 57 3.81 -0.24 10.25
C SER A 57 2.92 0.56 9.30
N ASP A 58 3.49 1.04 8.21
CA ASP A 58 2.69 1.53 7.10
C ASP A 58 1.80 0.39 6.58
N ILE A 59 0.49 0.65 6.53
CA ILE A 59 -0.47 -0.26 5.89
C ILE A 59 -0.66 0.20 4.45
N PHE A 60 -0.41 -0.68 3.49
CA PHE A 60 -0.60 -0.36 2.08
C PHE A 60 -1.93 -0.92 1.58
N PHE A 61 -2.65 -0.11 0.83
CA PHE A 61 -3.95 -0.45 0.24
C PHE A 61 -3.94 -0.20 -1.27
N VAL A 62 -4.55 -1.10 -2.03
CA VAL A 62 -4.80 -0.91 -3.46
C VAL A 62 -6.28 -0.75 -3.69
N TYR A 63 -6.67 0.37 -4.28
CA TYR A 63 -8.05 0.67 -4.64
C TYR A 63 -8.24 0.68 -6.15
N ASP A 64 -9.45 0.35 -6.61
CA ASP A 64 -9.85 0.52 -8.00
C ASP A 64 -10.58 1.86 -8.23
N HIS A 65 -11.07 2.04 -9.47
CA HIS A 65 -11.80 3.23 -9.90
C HIS A 65 -13.21 3.38 -9.28
N LEU A 66 -13.70 2.35 -8.59
CA LEU A 66 -14.95 2.39 -7.82
C LEU A 66 -14.68 2.69 -6.34
N GLY A 67 -13.41 2.87 -5.95
CA GLY A 67 -13.01 3.03 -4.56
C GLY A 67 -13.05 1.73 -3.75
N VAL A 68 -13.13 0.58 -4.42
CA VAL A 68 -13.12 -0.72 -3.75
C VAL A 68 -11.69 -1.12 -3.44
N CYS A 69 -11.42 -1.43 -2.18
CA CYS A 69 -10.13 -1.99 -1.77
C CYS A 69 -10.00 -3.40 -2.35
N ARG A 70 -9.03 -3.58 -3.25
CA ARG A 70 -8.71 -4.85 -3.91
C ARG A 70 -7.59 -5.61 -3.21
N TYR A 71 -6.72 -4.91 -2.50
CA TYR A 71 -5.60 -5.53 -1.78
C TYR A 71 -5.18 -4.69 -0.58
N ARG A 72 -4.73 -5.36 0.48
CA ARG A 72 -4.14 -4.78 1.69
C ARG A 72 -2.92 -5.58 2.06
N VAL A 73 -1.86 -4.90 2.50
CA VAL A 73 -0.67 -5.57 3.05
C VAL A 73 0.02 -4.70 4.11
N THR A 74 0.55 -5.36 5.13
CA THR A 74 1.40 -4.79 6.17
C THR A 74 2.76 -5.47 6.17
N HIS A 75 3.74 -4.83 6.83
CA HIS A 75 5.06 -5.43 7.05
C HIS A 75 4.95 -6.78 7.80
N ASP A 76 4.12 -6.82 8.84
CA ASP A 76 3.92 -7.99 9.70
C ASP A 76 3.37 -9.19 8.91
N GLU A 77 2.33 -8.97 8.08
CA GLU A 77 1.77 -10.01 7.21
C GLU A 77 2.79 -10.61 6.23
N LEU A 78 3.79 -9.84 5.79
CA LEU A 78 4.86 -10.32 4.91
C LEU A 78 5.98 -11.04 5.67
N MET A 79 6.23 -10.68 6.93
CA MET A 79 7.19 -11.35 7.80
C MET A 79 6.63 -12.69 8.32
N GLU A 80 5.36 -12.74 8.70
CA GLU A 80 4.69 -13.96 9.17
C GLU A 80 4.51 -15.01 8.06
N THR A 81 4.28 -14.58 6.82
CA THR A 81 4.12 -15.51 5.68
C THR A 81 5.43 -16.05 5.12
N GLY A 82 6.58 -15.71 5.72
CA GLY A 82 7.86 -16.27 5.33
C GLY A 82 8.23 -15.89 3.90
N ALA A 83 8.31 -14.59 3.60
CA ALA A 83 9.20 -14.10 2.55
C ALA A 83 10.68 -14.33 2.94
N SER A 84 11.01 -15.56 3.32
CA SER A 84 12.35 -16.14 3.32
C SER A 84 12.75 -16.34 1.87
N GLY A 85 12.99 -15.22 1.19
CA GLY A 85 13.45 -15.15 -0.19
C GLY A 85 14.53 -14.09 -0.29
N ALA A 86 15.64 -14.33 0.40
CA ALA A 86 16.89 -13.62 0.16
C ALA A 86 18.06 -14.60 0.41
N PRO A 87 19.14 -14.53 -0.37
CA PRO A 87 19.25 -14.42 -1.84
C PRO A 87 19.21 -15.79 -2.56
#